data_AF-A0A7C5W504-F1
#
_entry.id   AF-A0A7C5W504-F1
#
_cell.length_a   1.000
_cell.length_b   1.000
_cell.length_c   1.000
_cell.angle_alpha   90.00
_cell.angle_beta   90.00
_cell.angle_gamma   90.00
#
_symmetry.space_group_name_H-M   'P 1'
#
loop_
_entity.id
_entity.type
_entity.pdbx_description
1 polymer ?
#
loop_
_entity_poly.entity_id
_entity_poly.type
_entity_poly.pdbx_seq_one_letter_code
_entity_poly.pdbx_strand_id
1 'polypeptide(L)'
;MRWTQEQLKRIYDRTQGRCHVCGKKLAFRNYGLFGRRRCWSVEHSHPRLYDGTDHGNNLYAACIRCNSSKGSRSTRSARSQHGRSRAPLSKKAEGKARARNAVTGVGLGAIIGSVLGGPPGAIVGGLLGGAVGHETDPD
;
A
#
# COMPACT_ATOMS: atom_id res chain seq x y z
N MET A 1 10.74 -20.49 -12.66
CA MET A 1 9.81 -19.67 -13.49
C MET A 1 10.54 -18.43 -13.96
N ARG A 2 10.46 -18.11 -15.25
CA ARG A 2 11.17 -16.96 -15.84
C ARG A 2 10.12 -15.89 -16.18
N TRP A 3 10.26 -14.70 -15.61
CA TRP A 3 9.35 -13.57 -15.86
C TRP A 3 9.90 -12.68 -16.97
N THR A 4 9.01 -12.15 -17.82
CA THR A 4 9.39 -11.09 -18.76
C THR A 4 9.54 -9.75 -18.04
N GLN A 5 10.22 -8.78 -18.66
CA GLN A 5 10.38 -7.44 -18.09
C GLN A 5 9.03 -6.73 -17.90
N GLU A 6 8.10 -6.95 -18.81
CA GLU A 6 6.74 -6.39 -18.77
C GLU A 6 5.93 -7.00 -17.63
N GLN A 7 6.09 -8.31 -17.37
CA GLN A 7 5.48 -8.96 -16.21
C GLN A 7 6.06 -8.39 -14.91
N LEU A 8 7.39 -8.31 -14.81
CA LEU A 8 8.05 -7.72 -13.63
C LEU A 8 7.59 -6.29 -13.39
N LYS A 9 7.51 -5.47 -14.45
CA LYS A 9 7.05 -4.09 -14.38
C LYS A 9 5.61 -4.01 -13.87
N ARG A 10 4.69 -4.83 -14.41
CA ARG A 10 3.30 -4.89 -13.94
C ARG A 10 3.19 -5.28 -12.46
N ILE A 11 3.95 -6.29 -12.02
CA ILE A 11 3.95 -6.76 -10.62
C ILE A 11 4.52 -5.67 -9.69
N TYR A 12 5.59 -5.01 -10.11
CA TYR A 12 6.23 -3.92 -9.37
C TYR A 12 5.29 -2.70 -9.25
N ASP A 13 4.70 -2.28 -10.36
CA ASP A 13 3.83 -1.09 -10.44
C ASP A 13 2.52 -1.26 -9.64
N ARG A 14 2.03 -2.51 -9.50
CA ARG A 14 0.83 -2.84 -8.71
C ARG A 14 0.88 -2.31 -7.27
N THR A 15 2.08 -2.26 -6.70
CA THR A 15 2.35 -1.78 -5.33
C THR A 15 3.21 -0.53 -5.33
N GLN A 16 3.30 0.16 -6.48
CA GLN A 16 4.13 1.35 -6.67
C GLN A 16 5.59 1.16 -6.25
N GLY A 17 6.12 -0.03 -6.51
CA GLY A 17 7.47 -0.40 -6.11
C GLY A 17 7.66 -0.48 -4.61
N ARG A 18 6.63 -0.85 -3.84
CA ARG A 18 6.74 -1.13 -2.40
C ARG A 18 6.55 -2.61 -2.15
N CYS A 19 7.23 -3.14 -1.13
CA CYS A 19 6.97 -4.51 -0.71
C CYS A 19 5.53 -4.64 -0.21
N HIS A 20 4.77 -5.59 -0.74
CA HIS A 20 3.38 -5.79 -0.35
C HIS A 20 3.19 -6.32 1.09
N VAL A 21 4.28 -6.74 1.73
CA VAL A 21 4.31 -7.25 3.11
C VAL A 21 4.65 -6.12 4.08
N CYS A 22 5.82 -5.48 3.91
CA CYS A 22 6.31 -4.47 4.86
C CYS A 22 6.18 -3.01 4.41
N GLY A 23 5.72 -2.73 3.18
CA GLY A 23 5.53 -1.36 2.66
C GLY A 23 6.81 -0.60 2.24
N LYS A 24 8.00 -1.15 2.51
CA LYS A 24 9.28 -0.52 2.17
C LYS A 24 9.47 -0.39 0.65
N LYS A 25 10.09 0.71 0.21
CA LYS A 25 10.43 0.94 -1.20
C LYS A 25 11.44 -0.08 -1.72
N LEU A 26 11.15 -0.59 -2.90
CA LEU A 26 11.95 -1.51 -3.70
C LEU A 26 12.67 -0.73 -4.80
N ALA A 27 13.68 -1.34 -5.40
CA ALA A 27 14.34 -0.80 -6.59
C ALA A 27 14.10 -1.78 -7.73
N PHE A 28 13.39 -1.36 -8.78
CA PHE A 28 13.02 -2.22 -9.91
C PHE A 28 14.22 -3.01 -10.45
N ARG A 29 15.34 -2.32 -10.69
CA ARG A 29 16.62 -2.90 -11.16
C ARG A 29 17.24 -3.96 -10.22
N ASN A 30 16.82 -4.04 -8.96
CA ASN A 30 17.36 -4.99 -7.97
C ASN A 30 16.49 -6.26 -7.86
N TYR A 31 15.76 -6.62 -8.91
CA TYR A 31 15.01 -7.87 -8.97
C TYR A 31 15.98 -9.07 -8.91
N GLY A 32 15.73 -10.01 -8.00
CA GLY A 32 16.53 -11.24 -7.83
C GLY A 32 17.92 -11.04 -7.21
N LEU A 33 18.38 -9.80 -7.00
CA LEU A 33 19.72 -9.52 -6.47
C LEU A 33 19.76 -9.63 -4.94
N PHE A 34 19.85 -10.84 -4.41
CA PHE A 34 19.95 -11.08 -2.96
C PHE A 34 21.11 -10.29 -2.32
N GLY A 35 20.89 -9.80 -1.10
CA GLY A 35 21.87 -8.98 -0.37
C GLY A 35 21.91 -7.50 -0.77
N ARG A 36 21.40 -7.11 -1.95
CA ARG A 36 21.33 -5.69 -2.34
C ARG A 36 20.26 -4.94 -1.56
N ARG A 37 20.51 -3.67 -1.23
CA ARG A 37 19.50 -2.78 -0.65
C ARG A 37 18.30 -2.67 -1.60
N ARG A 38 17.07 -2.75 -1.06
CA ARG A 38 15.82 -2.71 -1.85
C ARG A 38 15.69 -3.84 -2.89
N CYS A 39 16.39 -4.96 -2.70
CA CYS A 39 16.20 -6.16 -3.50
C CYS A 39 14.81 -6.75 -3.31
N TRP A 40 14.31 -7.39 -4.36
CA TRP A 40 12.96 -7.93 -4.36
C TRP A 40 12.82 -9.14 -5.28
N SER A 41 11.76 -9.89 -5.05
CA SER A 41 11.34 -11.04 -5.83
C SER A 41 9.83 -11.02 -6.02
N VAL A 42 9.34 -11.76 -7.02
CA VAL A 42 7.91 -12.03 -7.16
C VAL A 42 7.48 -12.97 -6.03
N GLU A 43 6.35 -12.67 -5.43
CA GLU A 43 5.75 -13.41 -4.32
C GLU A 43 4.28 -13.72 -4.61
N HIS A 44 3.83 -14.90 -4.18
CA HIS A 44 2.46 -15.37 -4.31
C HIS A 44 1.67 -15.14 -3.02
N SER A 45 0.70 -14.22 -3.06
CA SER A 45 -0.14 -13.89 -1.91
C SER A 45 -0.84 -15.13 -1.34
N HIS A 46 -1.37 -15.96 -2.23
CA HIS A 46 -1.83 -17.31 -1.96
C HIS A 46 -0.71 -18.27 -2.41
N PRO A 47 -0.05 -19.00 -1.49
CA PRO A 47 1.09 -19.86 -1.82
C PRO A 47 0.73 -20.96 -2.82
N ARG A 48 1.69 -21.41 -3.65
CA ARG A 48 1.46 -22.54 -4.58
C ARG A 48 1.12 -23.85 -3.89
N LEU A 49 1.71 -24.10 -2.72
CA LEU A 49 1.36 -25.23 -1.85
C LEU A 49 -0.16 -25.24 -1.53
N TYR A 50 -0.70 -24.03 -1.45
CA TYR A 50 -2.09 -23.60 -1.33
C TYR A 50 -3.03 -23.84 -2.50
N ASP A 51 -2.58 -24.23 -3.70
CA ASP A 51 -3.25 -24.01 -5.00
C ASP A 51 -3.03 -22.62 -5.66
N GLY A 52 -2.15 -21.80 -5.08
CA GLY A 52 -1.81 -20.49 -5.62
C GLY A 52 -1.28 -20.51 -7.06
N THR A 53 -1.90 -19.71 -7.92
CA THR A 53 -1.58 -19.62 -9.34
C THR A 53 -0.67 -18.44 -9.67
N ASP A 54 -0.11 -18.42 -10.88
CA ASP A 54 0.66 -17.29 -11.43
C ASP A 54 -0.22 -16.18 -12.04
N HIS A 55 -1.51 -16.14 -11.69
CA HIS A 55 -2.39 -15.06 -12.09
C HIS A 55 -1.92 -13.72 -11.49
N GLY A 56 -1.99 -12.65 -12.28
CA GLY A 56 -1.50 -11.33 -11.89
C GLY A 56 -2.14 -10.76 -10.63
N ASN A 57 -3.33 -11.23 -10.23
CA ASN A 57 -3.98 -10.87 -8.97
C ASN A 57 -3.34 -11.55 -7.74
N ASN A 58 -2.64 -12.66 -7.92
CA ASN A 58 -1.93 -13.39 -6.88
C ASN A 58 -0.45 -12.96 -6.75
N LEU A 59 0.10 -12.30 -7.77
CA LEU A 59 1.50 -11.92 -7.82
C LEU A 59 1.74 -10.51 -7.26
N TYR A 60 2.75 -10.40 -6.39
CA TYR A 60 3.16 -9.14 -5.78
C TYR A 60 4.68 -8.99 -5.73
N ALA A 61 5.14 -7.74 -5.68
CA ALA A 61 6.53 -7.45 -5.35
C ALA A 61 6.75 -7.56 -3.84
N ALA A 62 7.79 -8.29 -3.42
CA ALA A 62 8.18 -8.40 -2.03
C ALA A 62 9.69 -8.27 -1.87
N CYS A 63 10.14 -7.68 -0.75
CA CYS A 63 11.54 -7.83 -0.34
C CYS A 63 11.89 -9.32 -0.29
N ILE A 64 13.09 -9.70 -0.74
CA ILE A 64 13.48 -11.11 -0.74
C ILE A 64 13.39 -11.70 0.68
N ARG A 65 13.83 -10.95 1.70
CA ARG A 65 13.69 -11.36 3.12
C ARG A 65 12.24 -11.58 3.57
N CYS A 66 11.32 -10.68 3.17
CA CYS A 66 9.90 -10.84 3.53
C CYS A 66 9.29 -12.04 2.82
N ASN A 67 9.63 -12.26 1.55
CA ASN A 67 9.20 -13.43 0.79
C ASN A 67 9.69 -14.73 1.43
N SER A 68 11.00 -14.83 1.68
CA SER A 68 11.62 -16.00 2.32
C SER A 68 11.06 -16.25 3.72
N SER A 69 10.87 -15.20 4.53
CA SER A 69 10.29 -15.34 5.87
C SER A 69 8.84 -15.84 5.80
N LYS A 70 7.99 -15.26 4.94
CA LYS A 70 6.60 -15.69 4.79
C LYS A 70 6.51 -17.17 4.43
N GLY A 71 7.24 -17.62 3.42
CA GLY A 71 7.14 -18.99 2.92
C GLY A 71 5.70 -19.35 2.57
N SER A 72 5.19 -20.44 3.16
CA SER A 72 3.79 -20.88 3.01
C SER A 72 2.80 -20.18 3.95
N ARG A 73 3.25 -19.32 4.86
CA ARG A 73 2.33 -18.62 5.79
C ARG A 73 1.40 -17.68 5.04
N SER A 74 0.24 -17.39 5.65
CA SER A 74 -0.73 -16.48 5.06
C SER A 74 -0.17 -15.07 4.92
N THR A 75 -0.52 -14.39 3.83
CA THR A 75 -0.11 -12.99 3.61
C THR A 75 -0.62 -12.06 4.70
N ARG A 76 -1.79 -12.36 5.28
CA ARG A 76 -2.35 -11.60 6.40
C ARG A 76 -1.41 -11.63 7.61
N SER A 77 -0.96 -12.82 8.02
CA SER A 77 -0.02 -12.99 9.13
C SER A 77 1.32 -12.31 8.84
N ALA A 78 1.85 -12.45 7.62
CA ALA A 78 3.10 -11.80 7.24
C ALA A 78 3.01 -10.27 7.29
N ARG A 79 1.89 -9.67 6.89
CA ARG A 79 1.67 -8.22 6.96
C ARG A 79 1.47 -7.72 8.39
N SER A 80 0.76 -8.47 9.25
CA SER A 80 0.49 -8.05 10.63
C SER A 80 1.78 -7.94 11.45
N GLN A 81 2.80 -8.76 11.16
CA GLN A 81 4.16 -8.63 11.72
C GLN A 81 4.83 -7.28 11.41
N HIS A 82 4.32 -6.53 10.44
CA HIS A 82 4.78 -5.19 10.07
C HIS A 82 3.72 -4.11 10.32
N GLY A 83 2.68 -4.40 11.12
CA GLY A 83 1.61 -3.44 11.44
C GLY A 83 0.71 -3.12 10.25
N ARG A 84 0.62 -4.01 9.26
CA ARG A 84 -0.20 -3.80 8.05
C ARG A 84 -1.30 -4.83 7.92
N SER A 85 -2.46 -4.38 7.44
CA SER A 85 -3.59 -5.26 7.11
C SER A 85 -3.67 -5.57 5.61
N ARG A 86 -3.11 -4.69 4.77
CA ARG A 86 -3.24 -4.73 3.31
C ARG A 86 -1.95 -4.40 2.55
N ALA A 87 -1.93 -4.78 1.27
CA ALA A 87 -0.90 -4.34 0.34
C ALA A 87 -0.99 -2.82 0.09
N PRO A 88 0.13 -2.16 -0.21
CA PRO A 88 0.12 -0.78 -0.70
C PRO A 88 -0.79 -0.60 -1.90
N LEU A 89 -1.53 0.51 -1.90
CA LEU A 89 -2.47 0.84 -2.96
C LEU A 89 -1.76 1.15 -4.29
N SER A 90 -2.48 0.95 -5.41
CA SER A 90 -2.06 1.49 -6.70
C SER A 90 -2.22 3.01 -6.72
N LYS A 91 -1.52 3.72 -7.63
CA LYS A 91 -1.55 5.20 -7.66
C LYS A 91 -2.97 5.77 -7.76
N LYS A 92 -3.80 5.15 -8.61
CA LYS A 92 -5.21 5.53 -8.79
C LYS A 92 -6.02 5.27 -7.52
N ALA A 93 -5.81 4.14 -6.85
CA ALA A 93 -6.52 3.81 -5.62
C ALA A 93 -6.08 4.68 -4.44
N GLU A 94 -4.79 5.01 -4.35
CA GLU A 94 -4.24 5.95 -3.35
C GLU A 94 -4.84 7.35 -3.52
N GLY A 95 -4.87 7.87 -4.75
CA GLY A 95 -5.51 9.17 -5.04
C GLY A 95 -6.99 9.20 -4.66
N LYS A 96 -7.74 8.13 -4.98
CA LYS A 96 -9.15 8.01 -4.57
C LYS A 96 -9.30 7.93 -3.06
N ALA A 97 -8.41 7.23 -2.37
CA ALA A 97 -8.43 7.12 -0.91
C ALA A 97 -8.14 8.47 -0.25
N ARG A 98 -7.13 9.21 -0.71
CA ARG A 98 -6.82 10.56 -0.22
C ARG A 98 -7.96 11.54 -0.48
N ALA A 99 -8.55 11.52 -1.67
CA ALA A 99 -9.72 12.35 -1.97
C ALA A 99 -10.89 12.05 -1.02
N ARG A 100 -11.16 10.76 -0.74
CA ARG A 100 -12.19 10.37 0.22
C ARG A 100 -11.85 10.84 1.63
N ASN A 101 -10.62 10.65 2.09
CA ASN A 101 -10.18 11.09 3.41
C ASN A 101 -10.27 12.62 3.55
N ALA A 102 -9.93 13.38 2.50
CA ALA A 102 -10.08 14.82 2.45
C ALA A 102 -11.56 15.22 2.61
N VAL A 103 -12.47 14.62 1.85
CA VAL A 103 -13.92 14.90 1.96
C VAL A 103 -14.44 14.56 3.36
N THR A 104 -14.04 13.42 3.93
CA THR A 104 -14.39 13.07 5.32
C THR A 104 -13.83 14.09 6.32
N GLY A 105 -12.58 14.50 6.12
CA GLY A 105 -11.91 15.51 6.93
C GLY A 105 -12.61 16.86 6.88
N VAL A 106 -13.08 17.30 5.70
CA VAL A 106 -13.88 18.52 5.55
C VAL A 106 -15.15 18.44 6.40
N GLY A 107 -15.89 17.33 6.30
CA GLY A 107 -17.12 17.15 7.06
C GLY A 107 -16.90 17.21 8.57
N LEU A 108 -15.93 16.43 9.07
CA LEU A 108 -15.60 16.40 10.51
C LEU A 108 -15.06 17.74 11.00
N GLY A 109 -14.17 18.35 10.23
CA GLY A 109 -13.57 19.64 10.56
C GLY A 109 -14.60 20.76 10.59
N ALA A 110 -15.56 20.79 9.66
CA ALA A 110 -16.62 21.79 9.64
C ALA A 110 -17.56 21.65 10.85
N ILE A 111 -17.90 20.41 11.24
CA ILE A 111 -18.72 20.15 12.44
C ILE A 111 -18.00 20.68 13.69
N ILE A 112 -16.76 20.28 13.93
CA ILE A 112 -15.98 20.72 15.09
C ILE A 112 -15.79 22.24 15.08
N GLY A 113 -15.43 22.80 13.92
CA GLY A 113 -15.22 24.24 13.75
C GLY A 113 -16.49 25.05 14.02
N SER A 114 -17.67 24.56 13.62
CA SER A 114 -18.94 25.23 13.85
C SER A 114 -19.32 25.33 15.33
N VAL A 115 -19.00 24.31 16.12
CA VAL A 115 -19.25 24.30 17.57
C VAL A 115 -18.37 25.33 18.28
N LEU A 116 -17.12 25.53 17.82
CA LEU A 116 -16.16 26.41 18.48
C LEU A 116 -16.27 27.88 18.02
N GLY A 117 -16.66 28.12 16.77
CA GLY A 117 -16.58 29.45 16.15
C GLY A 117 -17.75 29.82 15.24
N GLY A 118 -18.87 29.09 15.30
CA GLY A 118 -20.05 29.35 14.47
C GLY A 118 -19.76 29.19 12.97
N PRO A 119 -20.49 29.91 12.08
CA PRO A 119 -20.31 29.76 10.63
C PRO A 119 -18.88 30.01 10.12
N PRO A 120 -18.14 31.05 10.57
CA PRO A 120 -16.74 31.22 10.19
C PRO A 120 -15.85 30.06 10.67
N GLY A 121 -16.11 29.55 11.88
CA GLY A 121 -15.41 28.39 12.42
C GLY A 121 -15.62 27.13 11.58
N ALA A 122 -16.82 26.93 11.02
CA ALA A 122 -17.12 25.82 10.12
C ALA A 122 -16.25 25.84 8.85
N ILE A 123 -16.02 27.02 8.27
CA ILE A 123 -15.19 27.17 7.06
C ILE A 123 -13.73 26.83 7.38
N VAL A 124 -13.18 27.44 8.44
CA VAL A 124 -11.78 27.22 8.84
C VAL A 124 -11.57 25.75 9.23
N GLY A 125 -12.46 25.20 10.05
CA GLY A 125 -12.41 23.81 10.47
C GLY A 125 -12.50 22.85 9.29
N GLY A 126 -13.38 23.11 8.32
CA GLY A 126 -13.51 22.31 7.12
C GLY A 126 -12.23 22.31 6.25
N LEU A 127 -11.61 23.48 6.05
CA LEU A 127 -10.36 23.58 5.30
C LEU A 127 -9.21 22.82 5.97
N LEU A 128 -9.02 23.01 7.28
CA LEU A 128 -8.00 22.31 8.06
C LEU A 128 -8.24 20.81 8.07
N GLY A 129 -9.49 20.38 8.32
CA GLY A 129 -9.87 18.98 8.31
C GLY A 129 -9.64 18.33 6.94
N GLY A 130 -9.95 19.03 5.84
CA GLY A 130 -9.67 18.57 4.49
C GLY A 130 -8.18 18.39 4.20
N ALA A 131 -7.35 19.35 4.60
CA ALA A 131 -5.90 19.27 4.44
C ALA A 131 -5.30 18.08 5.21
N VAL A 132 -5.65 17.94 6.50
CA VAL A 132 -5.21 16.82 7.34
C VAL A 132 -5.70 15.48 6.76
N GLY A 133 -6.95 15.41 6.30
CA GLY A 133 -7.51 14.22 5.67
C GLY A 133 -6.75 13.82 4.40
N HIS A 134 -6.34 14.79 3.57
CA HIS A 134 -5.58 14.53 2.34
C HIS A 134 -4.17 14.01 2.62
N GLU A 135 -3.51 14.50 3.66
CA GLU A 135 -2.14 14.11 4.04
C GLU A 135 -2.06 12.76 4.75
N THR A 136 -3.16 12.31 5.37
CA THR A 136 -3.22 11.04 6.07
C THR A 136 -2.89 9.88 5.12
N ASP A 137 -1.87 9.10 5.47
CA ASP A 137 -1.49 7.92 4.70
C ASP A 137 -2.69 6.95 4.65
N PRO A 138 -3.21 6.61 3.46
CA PRO A 138 -4.30 5.67 3.39
C PRO A 138 -3.89 4.27 3.83
N ASP A 139 -2.61 3.89 3.79
CA ASP A 139 -2.17 2.49 3.93
C ASP A 139 -2.18 1.92 5.36
#